data_AF-A0AAW0JCG0-F1
#
_entry.id   AF-A0AAW0JCG0-F1
#
_cell.length_a   1.000
_cell.length_b   1.000
_cell.length_c   1.000
_cell.angle_alpha   90.00
_cell.angle_beta   90.00
_cell.angle_gamma   90.00
#
_symmetry.space_group_name_H-M   'P 1'
#
loop_
_entity.id
_entity.type
_entity.pdbx_description
1 polymer ?
#
loop_
_entity_poly.entity_id
_entity_poly.type
_entity_poly.pdbx_seq_one_letter_code
_entity_poly.pdbx_strand_id
1 'polypeptide(L)'
;MGVTVAKSIDLKDKYKMVGATLVQDVANSTIEEAGDGTTTATVLAHSVTKEGFEKISKVTNPVEIWRGVVLAGDVVIADRAVGQHLLRLQIYNCLPGADSCCICNTIH
;
A
#
# COMPACT_ATOMS: atom_id res chain seq x y z
N MET A 1 1.63 -15.70 -0.74
CA MET A 1 1.76 -16.47 -2.00
C MET A 1 2.18 -15.50 -3.08
N GLY A 2 3.37 -15.64 -3.67
CA GLY A 2 3.92 -14.66 -4.64
C GLY A 2 5.39 -14.33 -4.40
N VAL A 3 5.80 -14.20 -3.14
CA VAL A 3 7.21 -13.95 -2.77
C VAL A 3 8.15 -15.11 -3.05
N THR A 4 7.68 -16.36 -2.99
CA THR A 4 8.50 -17.51 -3.40
C THR A 4 8.82 -17.46 -4.90
N VAL A 5 7.91 -16.92 -5.72
CA VAL A 5 8.13 -16.73 -7.16
C VAL A 5 9.08 -15.55 -7.40
N ALA A 6 8.92 -14.46 -6.65
CA ALA A 6 9.79 -13.30 -6.75
C ALA A 6 11.26 -13.63 -6.40
N LYS A 7 11.49 -14.49 -5.39
CA LYS A 7 12.82 -14.85 -4.89
C LYS A 7 13.64 -15.75 -5.84
N SER A 8 13.01 -16.33 -6.86
CA SER A 8 13.66 -17.19 -7.86
C SER A 8 13.97 -16.48 -9.19
N ILE A 9 13.71 -15.18 -9.28
CA ILE A 9 13.92 -14.43 -10.52
C ILE A 9 15.41 -14.11 -10.66
N ASP A 10 16.06 -14.77 -11.63
CA ASP A 10 17.42 -14.48 -12.07
C ASP A 10 17.41 -13.98 -13.52
N LEU A 11 17.94 -12.77 -13.73
CA LEU A 11 17.94 -12.08 -15.02
C LEU A 11 19.39 -11.88 -15.48
N LYS A 12 19.71 -12.35 -16.70
CA LYS A 12 21.06 -12.19 -17.30
C LYS A 12 21.49 -10.72 -17.51
N ASP A 13 20.52 -9.81 -17.63
CA ASP A 13 20.75 -8.38 -17.82
C ASP A 13 20.88 -7.69 -16.46
N LYS A 14 22.05 -7.10 -16.20
CA LYS A 14 22.37 -6.42 -14.93
C LYS A 14 21.38 -5.28 -14.61
N TYR A 15 20.94 -4.52 -15.62
CA TYR A 15 20.03 -3.39 -15.37
C TYR A 15 18.63 -3.86 -14.99
N LYS A 16 18.16 -4.93 -15.64
CA LYS A 16 16.88 -5.55 -15.29
C LYS A 16 16.93 -6.25 -13.94
N MET A 17 18.07 -6.84 -13.60
CA MET A 17 18.27 -7.47 -12.30
C MET A 17 18.21 -6.43 -11.17
N VAL A 18 18.87 -5.28 -11.32
CA VAL A 18 18.78 -4.18 -10.33
C VAL A 18 17.33 -3.77 -10.10
N GLY A 19 16.53 -3.59 -11.15
CA GLY A 19 15.10 -3.28 -11.02
C GLY A 19 14.29 -4.40 -10.34
N ALA A 20 14.60 -5.66 -10.66
CA ALA A 20 13.93 -6.82 -10.06
C ALA A 20 14.26 -6.98 -8.56
N THR A 21 15.51 -6.70 -8.17
CA THR A 21 15.93 -6.72 -6.76
C THR A 21 15.20 -5.63 -5.96
N LEU A 22 15.07 -4.42 -6.49
CA LEU A 22 14.35 -3.33 -5.79
C LEU A 22 12.90 -3.70 -5.49
N VAL A 23 12.21 -4.34 -6.43
CA VAL A 23 10.82 -4.78 -6.23
C VAL A 23 10.73 -5.95 -5.25
N GLN A 24 11.72 -6.85 -5.26
CA GLN A 24 11.84 -7.93 -4.26
C GLN A 24 12.05 -7.36 -2.85
N ASP A 25 12.88 -6.34 -2.69
CA ASP A 25 13.16 -5.73 -1.40
C ASP A 25 11.88 -5.13 -0.79
N VAL A 26 11.09 -4.38 -1.59
CA VAL A 26 9.80 -3.84 -1.14
C VAL A 26 8.83 -4.95 -0.72
N ALA A 27 8.77 -6.03 -1.49
CA ALA A 27 7.92 -7.17 -1.16
C ALA A 27 8.37 -7.86 0.14
N ASN A 28 9.68 -8.01 0.36
CA ASN A 28 10.23 -8.61 1.58
C ASN A 28 9.97 -7.74 2.81
N SER A 29 10.22 -6.42 2.73
CA SER A 29 9.94 -5.50 3.84
C SER A 29 8.46 -5.51 4.25
N THR A 30 7.56 -5.57 3.28
CA THR A 30 6.10 -5.64 3.56
C THR A 30 5.71 -6.92 4.30
N ILE A 31 6.39 -8.05 4.04
CA ILE A 31 6.15 -9.30 4.79
C ILE A 31 6.57 -9.17 6.23
N GLU A 32 7.78 -8.64 6.46
CA GLU A 32 8.37 -8.57 7.79
C GLU A 32 7.54 -7.68 8.72
N GLU A 33 6.95 -6.59 8.19
CA GLU A 33 6.14 -5.66 8.98
C GLU A 33 4.67 -6.06 9.08
N ALA A 34 4.02 -6.39 7.95
CA ALA A 34 2.56 -6.53 7.88
C ALA A 34 2.08 -7.99 7.71
N GLY A 35 2.90 -8.90 7.20
CA GLY A 35 2.56 -10.31 6.95
C GLY A 35 1.56 -10.55 5.80
N ASP A 36 0.83 -9.53 5.36
CA ASP A 36 -0.10 -9.52 4.23
C ASP A 36 0.01 -8.20 3.45
N GLY A 37 -0.44 -8.16 2.19
CA GLY A 37 -0.39 -6.97 1.33
C GLY A 37 0.82 -6.89 0.40
N THR A 38 1.66 -7.92 0.36
CA THR A 38 2.83 -8.02 -0.53
C THR A 38 2.52 -7.76 -1.99
N THR A 39 1.44 -8.34 -2.52
CA THR A 39 1.02 -8.15 -3.91
C THR A 39 0.59 -6.69 -4.16
N THR A 40 -0.16 -6.11 -3.24
CA THR A 40 -0.62 -4.72 -3.31
C THR A 40 0.56 -3.75 -3.27
N ALA A 41 1.50 -3.95 -2.35
CA ALA A 41 2.72 -3.15 -2.23
C ALA A 41 3.59 -3.23 -3.50
N THR A 42 3.74 -4.44 -4.06
CA THR A 42 4.51 -4.68 -5.28
C THR A 42 3.92 -3.94 -6.49
N VAL A 43 2.60 -4.02 -6.66
CA VAL A 43 1.90 -3.35 -7.78
C VAL A 43 1.94 -1.83 -7.62
N LEU A 44 1.74 -1.32 -6.41
CA LEU A 44 1.87 0.12 -6.12
C LEU A 44 3.28 0.63 -6.40
N ALA A 45 4.31 -0.07 -5.92
CA ALA A 45 5.70 0.31 -6.17
C ALA A 45 6.01 0.35 -7.67
N HIS A 46 5.50 -0.63 -8.44
CA HIS A 46 5.66 -0.63 -9.90
C HIS A 46 4.97 0.57 -10.56
N SER A 47 3.71 0.86 -10.21
CA SER A 47 2.94 1.97 -10.79
C SER A 47 3.58 3.33 -10.48
N VAL A 48 3.95 3.57 -9.23
CA VAL A 48 4.61 4.83 -8.80
C VAL A 48 5.94 5.02 -9.51
N THR A 49 6.73 3.96 -9.62
CA THR A 49 8.03 4.01 -10.30
C THR A 49 7.86 4.33 -11.79
N LYS A 50 6.92 3.66 -12.46
CA LYS A 50 6.63 3.88 -13.89
C LYS A 50 6.19 5.31 -14.17
N GLU A 51 5.22 5.82 -13.40
CA GLU A 51 4.74 7.20 -13.56
C GLU A 51 5.79 8.24 -13.18
N GLY A 52 6.60 7.96 -12.14
CA GLY A 52 7.71 8.80 -11.74
C GLY A 52 8.73 8.98 -12.86
N PHE A 53 9.13 7.89 -13.52
CA PHE A 53 10.04 7.95 -14.66
C PHE A 53 9.47 8.73 -15.85
N GLU A 54 8.16 8.61 -16.12
CA GLU A 54 7.50 9.39 -17.18
C GLU A 54 7.47 10.90 -16.87
N LYS A 55 7.39 11.29 -15.60
CA LYS A 55 7.45 12.70 -15.19
C LYS A 55 8.87 13.26 -15.23
N ILE A 56 9.87 12.46 -14.87
CA ILE A 56 11.29 12.85 -14.94
C ILE A 56 11.70 13.09 -16.40
N SER A 57 11.26 12.24 -17.34
CA SER A 57 11.58 12.41 -18.77
C SER A 57 11.01 13.69 -19.38
N LYS A 58 9.99 14.29 -18.76
CA LYS A 58 9.36 15.57 -19.15
C LYS A 58 10.08 16.81 -18.56
N VAL A 59 11.35 16.69 -18.14
CA VAL A 59 12.18 17.78 -17.57
C VAL A 59 11.63 18.30 -16.23
N THR A 60 11.14 17.39 -15.40
CA THR A 60 10.76 17.72 -14.01
C THR A 60 11.92 17.39 -13.06
N ASN A 61 12.14 18.21 -12.05
CA ASN A 61 13.15 17.94 -11.03
C ASN A 61 12.80 16.66 -10.24
N PRO A 62 13.65 15.61 -10.23
CA PRO A 62 13.37 14.37 -9.53
C PRO A 62 13.21 14.54 -8.01
N VAL A 63 13.87 15.55 -7.43
CA VAL A 63 13.77 15.86 -6.00
C VAL A 63 12.36 16.35 -5.64
N GLU A 64 11.74 17.15 -6.50
CA GLU A 64 10.39 17.66 -6.26
C GLU A 64 9.34 16.56 -6.41
N ILE A 65 9.49 15.67 -7.38
CA ILE A 65 8.63 14.49 -7.52
C ILE A 65 8.72 13.63 -6.27
N TRP A 66 9.93 13.34 -5.79
CA TRP A 66 10.11 12.55 -4.58
C TRP A 66 9.45 13.20 -3.36
N ARG A 67 9.66 14.51 -3.15
CA ARG A 67 8.99 15.26 -2.08
C ARG A 67 7.47 15.18 -2.19
N GLY A 68 6.92 15.34 -3.40
CA GLY A 68 5.49 15.22 -3.64
C GLY A 68 4.93 13.83 -3.33
N VAL A 69 5.68 12.77 -3.67
CA VAL A 69 5.29 11.38 -3.36
C VAL A 69 5.27 11.12 -1.86
N VAL A 70 6.28 11.60 -1.12
CA VAL A 70 6.33 11.45 0.35
C VAL A 70 5.15 12.19 1.01
N LEU A 71 4.93 13.45 0.63
CA LEU A 71 3.81 14.25 1.16
C LEU A 71 2.46 13.61 0.84
N ALA A 72 2.27 13.10 -0.37
CA ALA A 72 1.04 12.40 -0.73
C ALA A 72 0.84 11.13 0.10
N GLY A 73 1.91 10.38 0.39
CA GLY A 73 1.88 9.22 1.27
C GLY A 73 1.44 9.59 2.69
N ASP A 74 2.03 10.64 3.26
CA ASP A 74 1.69 11.13 4.60
C ASP A 74 0.22 11.55 4.70
N VAL A 75 -0.30 12.25 3.68
CA VAL A 75 -1.71 12.65 3.61
C VAL A 75 -2.63 11.44 3.54
N VAL A 76 -2.31 10.43 2.73
CA VAL A 76 -3.14 9.22 2.62
C VAL A 76 -3.16 8.43 3.93
N ILE A 77 -2.03 8.36 4.63
CA ILE A 77 -1.96 7.70 5.96
C ILE A 77 -2.76 8.50 6.99
N ALA A 78 -2.63 9.82 6.99
CA ALA A 78 -3.39 10.71 7.87
C ALA A 78 -4.91 10.58 7.63
N ASP A 79 -5.34 10.58 6.37
CA ASP A 79 -6.76 10.41 6.00
C ASP A 79 -7.31 9.05 6.47
N ARG A 80 -6.54 7.97 6.26
CA ARG A 80 -6.91 6.63 6.75
C ARG A 80 -7.06 6.59 8.27
N ALA A 81 -6.19 7.29 9.01
CA ALA A 81 -6.27 7.37 10.46
C ALA A 81 -7.54 8.12 10.93
N VAL A 82 -7.95 9.18 10.22
CA VAL A 82 -9.19 9.92 10.51
C VAL A 82 -10.43 9.08 10.17
N GLY A 83 -10.43 8.37 9.04
CA GLY A 83 -11.53 7.48 8.64
C GLY A 83 -11.75 6.32 9.63
N GLN A 84 -10.68 5.77 10.20
CA GLN A 84 -10.77 4.71 11.20
C GLN A 84 -11.24 5.22 12.58
N HIS A 85 -11.00 6.50 12.88
CA HIS A 85 -11.51 7.14 14.09
C HIS A 85 -13.03 7.41 13.99
N LEU A 86 -13.53 7.76 12.80
CA LEU A 86 -14.97 7.97 12.55
C LEU A 86 -15.78 6.67 12.64
N LEU A 87 -15.25 5.53 12.17
CA LEU A 87 -15.92 4.23 12.31
C LEU A 87 -15.97 3.73 13.77
N ARG A 88 -15.05 4.17 14.63
CA ARG A 88 -15.04 3.77 16.05
C ARG A 88 -16.13 4.49 16.87
N LEU A 89 -16.60 5.66 16.43
CA LEU A 89 -17.70 6.39 17.07
C LEU A 89 -19.09 5.81 16.76
N GLN A 90 -19.26 5.02 15.68
CA GLN A 90 -20.53 4.35 15.40
C GLN A 90 -20.72 3.04 16.20
N ILE A 91 -19.65 2.43 16.70
CA ILE A 91 -19.73 1.17 17.48
C ILE A 91 -19.96 1.44 18.98
N TYR A 92 -19.48 2.57 19.52
CA TYR A 92 -19.62 2.89 20.95
C TYR A 92 -21.03 3.36 21.38
N ASN A 93 -21.99 3.48 20.46
CA ASN A 93 -23.41 3.69 20.79
C ASN A 93 -24.22 2.40 20.92
N CYS A 94 -23.61 1.22 20.80
CA CYS A 94 -24.20 -0.02 21.32
C CYS A 94 -24.06 -0.05 22.84
N LEU A 95 -24.84 0.79 23.53
CA LEU A 95 -25.05 0.69 24.97
C LEU A 95 -25.63 -0.70 25.33
N PRO A 96 -25.27 -1.25 26.50
CA PRO A 96 -25.88 -2.49 26.98
C PRO A 96 -27.35 -2.21 27.34
N GLY A 97 -28.28 -2.66 26.48
CA GLY A 97 -29.73 -2.54 26.71
C GLY A 97 -30.58 -2.15 25.51
N ALA A 98 -30.10 -2.29 24.27
CA ALA A 98 -30.89 -2.06 23.06
C ALA A 98 -31.24 -3.39 22.37
N ASP A 99 -32.44 -3.89 22.64
CA ASP A 99 -32.97 -5.19 22.25
C ASP A 99 -33.32 -5.32 20.76
N SER A 100 -32.83 -4.43 19.90
CA SER A 100 -33.25 -4.38 18.50
C SER A 100 -32.23 -3.71 17.59
N CYS A 101 -30.97 -4.17 17.60
CA CYS A 101 -29.99 -3.74 16.60
C CYS A 101 -30.35 -4.35 15.23
N CYS A 102 -30.73 -3.50 14.27
CA CYS A 102 -31.19 -3.87 12.91
C CYS A 102 -30.18 -4.65 12.06
N ILE A 103 -28.96 -4.87 12.53
CA ILE A 103 -27.86 -5.44 11.74
C ILE A 103 -27.86 -6.99 11.81
N CYS A 104 -28.51 -7.60 12.80
CA CYS A 104 -28.51 -9.06 12.96
C CYS A 104 -29.55 -9.81 12.11
N ASN A 105 -30.53 -9.14 11.49
CA ASN A 105 -31.67 -9.84 10.85
C ASN A 105 -31.59 -9.96 9.32
N THR A 106 -30.41 -9.82 8.72
CA THR A 106 -30.22 -9.96 7.25
C THR A 106 -29.37 -11.18 6.87
N ILE A 107 -29.21 -12.13 7.78
CA ILE A 107 -28.73 -13.48 7.43
C ILE A 107 -29.89 -14.44 7.69
N HIS A 108 -30.82 -14.49 6.74
CA HIS A 108 -31.78 -15.57 6.58
C HIS A 108 -32.02 -15.83 5.11
#